data_AF-A0A5J5ESZ4-F1
#
_entry.id   AF-A0A5J5ESZ4-F1
#
_cell.length_a   1.000
_cell.length_b   1.000
_cell.length_c   1.000
_cell.angle_alpha   90.00
_cell.angle_beta   90.00
_cell.angle_gamma   90.00
#
_symmetry.space_group_name_H-M   'P 1'
#
loop_
_entity.id
_entity.type
_entity.pdbx_description
1 polymer ?
#
loop_
_entity_poly.entity_id
_entity_poly.type
_entity_poly.pdbx_seq_one_letter_code
_entity_poly.pdbx_strand_id
1 'polypeptide(L)'
;MRYSSLIALSLAVVGIRAYNIPPALQTFYNGVKNGGCKSWLDNNHNLQDGHGHKGFGFCTDTAGALYVSGPGELADMDIDCDGAHKCTGDGSFQSGTAFDDILQSQGYGIESLDASKHTFVVLGTCDVAVDTLTGGPIQPLSLVAVVCNNQLHYAVFGDTNGCDDDNFTGEASLSLGQLCFPNEGLNGDNGHDAHDVLYLAFTGKNAVPGPHGAAWTASNPQDFEASLKSLGDTLIAGLFGGSGSTPTTNTGPTTAPSPTSSCTWAGHCAGATCSSDNDCSDALTCQNGKCAAAGGVTTTSTPKPTPTCSWAGHCAGASCSSDDDCSDSLTCQNGKCAA
;
A
#
# COMPACT_ATOMS: atom_id res chain seq x y z
N MET A 1 17.58 -29.92 51.68
CA MET A 1 17.36 -29.88 50.21
C MET A 1 16.93 -28.47 49.85
N ARG A 2 17.77 -27.73 49.12
CA ARG A 2 17.50 -26.36 48.69
C ARG A 2 16.94 -26.43 47.28
N TYR A 3 15.68 -26.05 47.10
CA TYR A 3 15.08 -25.95 45.77
C TYR A 3 15.48 -24.59 45.16
N SER A 4 16.45 -24.61 44.25
CA SER A 4 16.72 -23.47 43.38
C SER A 4 15.61 -23.37 42.35
N SER A 5 14.81 -22.30 42.44
CA SER A 5 13.81 -21.98 41.42
C SER A 5 14.53 -21.35 40.23
N LEU A 6 14.56 -22.06 39.10
CA LEU A 6 14.99 -21.52 37.81
C LEU A 6 13.85 -20.67 37.25
N ILE A 7 14.04 -19.35 37.22
CA ILE A 7 13.15 -18.44 36.49
C ILE A 7 13.52 -18.57 35.01
N ALA A 8 12.68 -19.24 34.24
CA ALA A 8 12.79 -19.28 32.79
C ALA A 8 12.35 -17.91 32.23
N LEU A 9 13.32 -17.13 31.77
CA LEU A 9 13.08 -15.89 31.06
C LEU A 9 12.60 -16.24 29.65
N SER A 10 11.29 -16.20 29.43
CA SER A 10 10.68 -16.31 28.11
C SER A 10 11.06 -15.09 27.28
N LEU A 11 12.00 -15.25 26.33
CA LEU A 11 12.21 -14.26 25.28
C LEU A 11 10.92 -14.21 24.44
N ALA A 12 10.21 -13.09 24.51
CA ALA A 12 9.19 -12.78 23.51
C ALA A 12 9.91 -12.65 22.16
N VAL A 13 9.70 -13.61 21.27
CA VAL A 13 10.11 -13.48 19.87
C VAL A 13 9.24 -12.37 19.31
N VAL A 14 9.82 -11.18 19.14
CA VAL A 14 9.22 -10.12 18.35
C VAL A 14 9.19 -10.65 16.92
N GLY A 15 8.05 -11.19 16.49
CA GLY A 15 7.89 -11.70 15.14
C GLY A 15 8.10 -10.55 14.16
N ILE A 16 9.09 -10.69 13.29
CA ILE A 16 9.29 -9.81 12.14
C ILE A 16 7.97 -9.82 11.36
N ARG A 17 7.29 -8.67 11.31
CA ARG A 17 5.97 -8.48 10.68
C ARG A 17 6.13 -8.35 9.17
N ALA A 18 6.67 -9.38 8.53
CA ALA A 18 6.70 -9.42 7.08
C ALA A 18 5.36 -9.90 6.51
N TYR A 19 4.85 -9.23 5.48
CA TYR A 19 3.61 -9.64 4.83
C TYR A 19 3.87 -10.62 3.70
N ASN A 20 2.97 -11.60 3.54
CA ASN A 20 2.99 -12.45 2.37
C ASN A 20 2.68 -11.63 1.12
N ILE A 21 3.43 -11.86 0.04
CA ILE A 21 3.17 -11.21 -1.25
C ILE A 21 1.89 -11.80 -1.86
N PRO A 22 0.86 -10.97 -2.15
CA PRO A 22 -0.34 -11.46 -2.84
C PRO A 22 0.00 -12.07 -4.20
N PRO A 23 -0.66 -13.15 -4.65
CA PRO A 23 -0.27 -13.85 -5.89
C PRO A 23 -0.21 -12.97 -7.15
N ALA A 24 -1.10 -11.98 -7.25
CA ALA A 24 -1.10 -11.04 -8.37
C ALA A 24 0.11 -10.10 -8.32
N LEU A 25 0.47 -9.59 -7.13
CA LEU A 25 1.69 -8.80 -6.95
C LEU A 25 2.94 -9.65 -7.17
N GLN A 26 2.94 -10.92 -6.76
CA GLN A 26 4.06 -11.85 -7.03
C GLN A 26 4.24 -12.06 -8.54
N THR A 27 3.14 -12.18 -9.28
CA THR A 27 3.16 -12.30 -10.75
C THR A 27 3.71 -11.03 -11.37
N PHE A 28 3.28 -9.87 -10.88
CA PHE A 28 3.77 -8.57 -11.32
C PHE A 28 5.28 -8.41 -11.05
N TYR A 29 5.73 -8.68 -9.83
CA TYR A 29 7.14 -8.69 -9.43
C TYR A 29 7.99 -9.54 -10.37
N ASN A 30 7.56 -10.78 -10.63
CA ASN A 30 8.25 -11.68 -11.55
C ASN A 30 8.24 -11.16 -12.99
N GLY A 31 7.17 -10.48 -13.40
CA GLY A 31 7.06 -9.86 -14.72
C GLY A 31 8.07 -8.73 -14.89
N VAL A 32 8.19 -7.82 -13.92
CA VAL A 32 9.17 -6.74 -13.94
C VAL A 32 10.59 -7.32 -13.90
N LYS A 33 10.86 -8.25 -12.99
CA LYS A 33 12.18 -8.89 -12.84
C LYS A 33 12.70 -9.57 -14.11
N ASN A 34 11.81 -10.02 -15.01
CA ASN A 34 12.21 -10.72 -16.25
C ASN A 34 11.94 -9.92 -17.53
N GLY A 35 11.22 -8.80 -17.44
CA GLY A 35 10.70 -8.07 -18.59
C GLY A 35 11.01 -6.58 -18.59
N GLY A 36 11.45 -6.02 -17.46
CA GLY A 36 11.77 -4.61 -17.28
C GLY A 36 10.58 -3.68 -17.56
N CYS A 37 10.89 -2.54 -18.17
CA CYS A 37 9.95 -1.49 -18.51
C CYS A 37 9.95 -1.17 -20.02
N LYS A 38 8.78 -0.80 -20.56
CA LYS A 38 8.61 -0.36 -21.96
C LYS A 38 8.41 1.14 -22.07
N SER A 39 7.68 1.74 -21.13
CA SER A 39 7.32 3.17 -21.13
C SER A 39 7.83 3.85 -19.87
N TRP A 40 8.75 4.77 -20.04
CA TRP A 40 9.41 5.48 -18.96
C TRP A 40 8.80 6.87 -18.76
N LEU A 41 8.70 7.30 -17.51
CA LEU A 41 8.38 8.68 -17.17
C LEU A 41 9.38 9.61 -17.85
N ASP A 42 8.87 10.65 -18.52
CA ASP A 42 9.64 11.60 -19.33
C ASP A 42 10.54 10.97 -20.41
N ASN A 43 10.25 9.72 -20.80
CA ASN A 43 11.11 8.88 -21.64
C ASN A 43 12.54 8.71 -21.07
N ASN A 44 12.72 8.88 -19.75
CA ASN A 44 14.01 8.82 -19.10
C ASN A 44 14.25 7.49 -18.38
N HIS A 45 15.36 6.85 -18.71
CA HIS A 45 15.87 5.62 -18.08
C HIS A 45 17.40 5.68 -17.94
N ASN A 46 17.95 6.86 -17.66
CA ASN A 46 19.39 7.06 -17.52
C ASN A 46 19.85 7.20 -16.06
N LEU A 47 18.96 6.94 -15.11
CA LEU A 47 19.26 7.04 -13.68
C LEU A 47 20.30 5.97 -13.29
N GLN A 48 21.01 6.29 -12.21
CA GLN A 48 22.04 5.46 -11.60
C GLN A 48 21.52 4.83 -10.31
N ASP A 49 22.16 3.76 -9.87
CA ASP A 49 21.81 3.02 -8.64
C ASP A 49 22.82 3.26 -7.51
N GLY A 50 23.58 4.36 -7.52
CA GLY A 50 24.63 4.60 -6.51
C GLY A 50 25.89 3.73 -6.64
N HIS A 51 25.82 2.57 -7.31
CA HIS A 51 26.89 1.57 -7.41
C HIS A 51 27.54 1.47 -8.80
N GLY A 52 27.27 2.46 -9.65
CA GLY A 52 27.88 2.59 -10.97
C GLY A 52 27.15 1.83 -12.08
N HIS A 53 25.98 1.27 -11.81
CA HIS A 53 25.07 0.79 -12.85
C HIS A 53 24.17 1.92 -13.33
N LYS A 54 23.74 1.83 -14.58
CA LYS A 54 22.87 2.81 -15.24
C LYS A 54 21.77 2.10 -16.01
N GLY A 55 20.75 2.84 -16.40
CA GLY A 55 19.64 2.28 -17.16
C GLY A 55 18.35 2.19 -16.35
N PHE A 56 18.35 2.78 -15.14
CA PHE A 56 17.20 2.79 -14.26
C PHE A 56 16.30 3.97 -14.55
N GLY A 57 15.04 3.83 -14.19
CA GLY A 57 14.04 4.87 -14.36
C GLY A 57 12.72 4.50 -13.71
N PHE A 58 11.76 5.40 -13.87
CA PHE A 58 10.40 5.22 -13.36
C PHE A 58 9.49 4.73 -14.48
N CYS A 59 9.03 3.50 -14.37
CA CYS A 59 8.16 2.87 -15.34
C CYS A 59 6.69 3.23 -15.15
N THR A 60 6.00 3.40 -16.28
CA THR A 60 4.59 3.86 -16.35
C THR A 60 3.68 2.87 -17.09
N ASP A 61 4.16 1.64 -17.33
CA ASP A 61 3.42 0.61 -18.07
C ASP A 61 2.13 0.14 -17.37
N THR A 62 2.00 0.41 -16.07
CA THR A 62 0.87 -0.03 -15.25
C THR A 62 -0.03 1.15 -14.93
N ALA A 63 -1.21 1.21 -15.56
CA ALA A 63 -2.19 2.25 -15.23
C ALA A 63 -2.51 2.24 -13.73
N GLY A 64 -2.43 3.40 -13.09
CA GLY A 64 -2.67 3.54 -11.65
C GLY A 64 -1.42 3.45 -10.78
N ALA A 65 -0.25 3.09 -11.34
CA ALA A 65 0.98 2.97 -10.59
C ALA A 65 2.23 3.39 -11.38
N LEU A 66 3.30 3.66 -10.65
CA LEU A 66 4.65 3.90 -11.15
C LEU A 66 5.59 2.97 -10.39
N TYR A 67 6.62 2.43 -11.06
CA TYR A 67 7.58 1.55 -10.40
C TYR A 67 8.99 1.74 -10.90
N VAL A 68 9.99 1.51 -10.05
CA VAL A 68 11.40 1.56 -10.47
C VAL A 68 11.74 0.29 -11.22
N SER A 69 12.47 0.40 -12.33
CA SER A 69 12.94 -0.73 -13.11
C SER A 69 14.28 -0.40 -13.78
N GLY A 70 15.11 -1.42 -13.98
CA GLY A 70 16.37 -1.33 -14.73
C GLY A 70 16.37 -2.19 -16.01
N PRO A 71 17.55 -2.42 -16.61
CA PRO A 71 17.75 -3.23 -17.83
C PRO A 71 17.41 -4.72 -17.69
N GLY A 72 16.12 -5.04 -17.54
CA GLY A 72 15.66 -6.42 -17.32
C GLY A 72 15.81 -6.88 -15.88
N GLU A 73 15.81 -5.94 -14.94
CA GLU A 73 15.97 -6.17 -13.51
C GLU A 73 15.11 -5.19 -12.69
N LEU A 74 15.04 -5.47 -11.39
CA LEU A 74 14.41 -4.61 -10.39
C LEU A 74 15.43 -3.56 -9.91
N ALA A 75 15.07 -2.78 -8.90
CA ALA A 75 16.04 -1.90 -8.25
C ALA A 75 16.79 -2.65 -7.15
N ASP A 76 17.88 -2.06 -6.71
CA ASP A 76 18.57 -2.32 -5.47
C ASP A 76 17.90 -1.55 -4.30
N MET A 77 18.53 -1.55 -3.13
CA MET A 77 18.08 -0.74 -1.99
C MET A 77 19.22 -0.03 -1.28
N ASP A 78 19.48 1.20 -1.70
CA ASP A 78 20.35 2.11 -0.98
C ASP A 78 19.65 2.74 0.23
N ILE A 79 20.46 3.23 1.16
CA ILE A 79 19.96 3.77 2.43
C ILE A 79 19.98 5.29 2.41
N ASP A 80 18.77 5.85 2.45
CA ASP A 80 18.53 7.25 2.77
C ASP A 80 18.43 7.40 4.30
N CYS A 81 19.21 8.33 4.83
CA CYS A 81 19.31 8.63 6.25
C CYS A 81 18.71 9.98 6.64
N ASP A 82 18.06 10.68 5.72
CA ASP A 82 17.47 11.99 5.93
C ASP A 82 16.37 11.93 7.01
N GLY A 83 16.35 12.97 7.83
CA GLY A 83 15.48 13.06 9.01
C GLY A 83 15.89 12.17 10.20
N ALA A 84 16.88 11.28 10.06
CA ALA A 84 17.36 10.50 11.21
C ALA A 84 18.14 11.36 12.20
N HIS A 85 18.00 11.07 13.50
CA HIS A 85 18.88 11.65 14.52
C HIS A 85 20.28 11.03 14.52
N LYS A 86 20.39 9.78 14.05
CA LYS A 86 21.64 9.05 13.97
C LYS A 86 21.58 8.06 12.84
N CYS A 87 22.43 8.27 11.86
CA CYS A 87 22.82 7.29 10.86
C CYS A 87 24.32 7.01 11.01
N THR A 88 24.72 5.75 10.90
CA THR A 88 26.14 5.35 10.91
C THR A 88 26.58 5.05 9.49
N GLY A 89 27.86 5.21 9.19
CA GLY A 89 28.37 5.11 7.82
C GLY A 89 28.37 6.50 7.21
N ASP A 90 27.18 6.99 6.85
CA ASP A 90 27.05 8.27 6.20
C ASP A 90 26.96 9.46 7.18
N GLY A 91 27.63 10.55 6.82
CA GLY A 91 27.59 11.84 7.53
C GLY A 91 27.05 12.98 6.67
N SER A 92 26.53 12.70 5.47
CA SER A 92 26.00 13.67 4.52
C SER A 92 24.47 13.81 4.58
N PHE A 93 23.77 12.91 5.28
CA PHE A 93 22.34 13.00 5.54
C PHE A 93 21.89 14.35 6.13
N GLN A 94 20.65 14.72 5.79
CA GLN A 94 20.00 15.97 6.14
C GLN A 94 19.08 15.82 7.35
N SER A 95 18.72 16.95 7.96
CA SER A 95 17.88 16.95 9.16
C SER A 95 16.39 16.69 8.88
N GLY A 96 15.97 16.70 7.62
CA GLY A 96 14.57 16.55 7.22
C GLY A 96 14.45 15.99 5.81
N THR A 97 13.22 15.70 5.37
CA THR A 97 12.95 15.09 4.05
C THR A 97 12.23 16.05 3.10
N ALA A 98 12.12 15.70 1.81
CA ALA A 98 11.56 16.58 0.77
C ALA A 98 10.14 17.14 1.06
N PHE A 99 9.35 16.49 1.93
CA PHE A 99 7.94 16.82 2.15
C PHE A 99 7.63 17.39 3.55
N ASP A 100 8.63 17.88 4.28
CA ASP A 100 8.48 18.51 5.60
C ASP A 100 7.42 19.63 5.61
N ASP A 101 7.40 20.48 4.58
CA ASP A 101 6.42 21.56 4.45
C ASP A 101 4.97 21.03 4.40
N ILE A 102 4.75 19.87 3.79
CA ILE A 102 3.44 19.22 3.71
C ILE A 102 3.07 18.65 5.07
N LEU A 103 3.99 17.93 5.72
CA LEU A 103 3.78 17.34 7.04
C LEU A 103 3.36 18.41 8.06
N GLN A 104 4.06 19.54 8.06
CA GLN A 104 3.81 20.66 8.95
C GLN A 104 2.52 21.41 8.59
N SER A 105 2.36 21.81 7.32
CA SER A 105 1.21 22.65 6.91
C SER A 105 -0.13 21.92 6.96
N GLN A 106 -0.14 20.60 6.79
CA GLN A 106 -1.35 19.79 6.82
C GLN A 106 -1.59 19.07 8.16
N GLY A 107 -0.71 19.27 9.15
CA GLY A 107 -0.93 18.81 10.51
C GLY A 107 -0.80 17.30 10.69
N TYR A 108 0.22 16.69 10.09
CA TYR A 108 0.54 15.26 10.24
C TYR A 108 1.05 14.89 11.64
N GLY A 109 1.36 15.89 12.48
CA GLY A 109 1.80 15.69 13.87
C GLY A 109 3.30 15.42 14.03
N ILE A 110 4.06 15.53 12.94
CA ILE A 110 5.51 15.46 12.88
C ILE A 110 6.04 16.60 12.00
N GLU A 111 7.28 17.02 12.26
CA GLU A 111 7.95 18.07 11.46
C GLU A 111 8.62 17.49 10.21
N SER A 112 9.15 16.27 10.32
CA SER A 112 9.81 15.50 9.27
C SER A 112 9.56 14.01 9.49
N LEU A 113 9.71 13.22 8.42
CA LEU A 113 9.94 11.79 8.56
C LEU A 113 11.30 11.55 9.25
N ASP A 114 11.44 10.39 9.88
CA ASP A 114 12.65 9.98 10.60
C ASP A 114 13.04 8.63 10.03
N ALA A 115 14.15 8.56 9.29
CA ALA A 115 14.57 7.35 8.61
C ALA A 115 14.78 6.15 9.54
N SER A 116 14.94 6.35 10.86
CA SER A 116 15.02 5.25 11.84
C SER A 116 13.66 4.75 12.34
N LYS A 117 12.56 5.42 12.01
CA LYS A 117 11.20 5.10 12.52
C LYS A 117 10.15 4.95 11.42
N HIS A 118 10.26 5.70 10.34
CA HIS A 118 9.26 5.77 9.28
C HIS A 118 9.76 5.03 8.06
N THR A 119 8.99 4.04 7.60
CA THR A 119 9.26 3.38 6.32
C THR A 119 8.89 4.33 5.19
N PHE A 120 9.90 4.87 4.51
CA PHE A 120 9.71 5.64 3.31
C PHE A 120 10.69 5.22 2.21
N VAL A 121 10.33 5.60 0.98
CA VAL A 121 11.16 5.44 -0.21
C VAL A 121 11.48 6.81 -0.78
N VAL A 122 12.59 6.87 -1.51
CA VAL A 122 13.04 8.03 -2.26
C VAL A 122 12.67 7.82 -3.72
N LEU A 123 11.92 8.74 -4.31
CA LEU A 123 11.59 8.67 -5.74
C LEU A 123 11.76 10.03 -6.38
N GLY A 124 12.04 10.00 -7.68
CA GLY A 124 12.31 11.20 -8.45
C GLY A 124 13.68 11.79 -8.15
N THR A 125 14.07 12.67 -9.08
CA THR A 125 15.28 13.48 -8.99
C THR A 125 14.93 14.87 -9.52
N CYS A 126 15.88 15.80 -9.51
CA CYS A 126 15.64 17.12 -10.08
C CYS A 126 15.49 17.11 -11.61
N ASP A 127 15.96 16.06 -12.29
CA ASP A 127 15.81 15.86 -13.73
C ASP A 127 14.59 14.98 -14.10
N VAL A 128 14.03 14.24 -13.13
CA VAL A 128 12.85 13.40 -13.35
C VAL A 128 11.84 13.61 -12.21
N ALA A 129 10.87 14.49 -12.48
CA ALA A 129 9.82 14.86 -11.56
C ALA A 129 8.82 13.69 -11.35
N VAL A 130 8.88 13.02 -10.20
CA VAL A 130 7.92 11.97 -9.83
C VAL A 130 6.75 12.52 -9.03
N ASP A 131 6.96 13.55 -8.23
CA ASP A 131 5.93 14.12 -7.37
C ASP A 131 5.02 15.11 -8.10
N THR A 132 3.76 15.21 -7.67
CA THR A 132 2.78 16.07 -8.32
C THR A 132 3.00 17.58 -8.11
N LEU A 133 3.86 17.98 -7.16
CA LEU A 133 4.21 19.39 -6.97
C LEU A 133 5.18 19.86 -8.06
N THR A 134 6.03 18.96 -8.55
CA THR A 134 7.01 19.24 -9.61
C THR A 134 6.56 18.74 -11.00
N GLY A 135 5.37 18.14 -11.09
CA GLY A 135 4.72 17.79 -12.37
C GLY A 135 4.62 16.30 -12.67
N GLY A 136 5.10 15.44 -11.76
CA GLY A 136 4.98 14.00 -11.86
C GLY A 136 3.62 13.43 -11.46
N PRO A 137 3.43 12.10 -11.54
CA PRO A 137 2.14 11.46 -11.35
C PRO A 137 1.84 11.01 -9.90
N ILE A 138 2.82 11.03 -9.00
CA ILE A 138 2.69 10.49 -7.64
C ILE A 138 2.48 11.61 -6.64
N GLN A 139 1.48 11.49 -5.76
CA GLN A 139 1.28 12.49 -4.72
C GLN A 139 2.40 12.34 -3.67
N PRO A 140 2.94 13.45 -3.13
CA PRO A 140 3.77 13.38 -1.92
C PRO A 140 3.09 12.56 -0.83
N LEU A 141 3.87 11.72 -0.14
CA LEU A 141 3.40 10.80 0.91
C LEU A 141 2.41 9.73 0.42
N SER A 142 2.26 9.52 -0.89
CA SER A 142 1.54 8.36 -1.44
C SER A 142 2.13 7.06 -0.91
N LEU A 143 1.27 6.07 -0.68
CA LEU A 143 1.69 4.73 -0.31
C LEU A 143 2.50 4.08 -1.45
N VAL A 144 3.51 3.33 -1.05
CA VAL A 144 4.36 2.50 -1.91
C VAL A 144 4.37 1.08 -1.37
N ALA A 145 4.05 0.12 -2.24
CA ALA A 145 4.25 -1.30 -1.94
C ALA A 145 5.68 -1.68 -2.32
N VAL A 146 6.42 -2.25 -1.36
CA VAL A 146 7.82 -2.63 -1.54
C VAL A 146 7.93 -4.15 -1.42
N VAL A 147 8.49 -4.80 -2.43
CA VAL A 147 8.77 -6.25 -2.39
C VAL A 147 10.28 -6.46 -2.36
N CYS A 148 10.76 -7.02 -1.27
CA CYS A 148 12.18 -7.27 -0.99
C CYS A 148 12.27 -8.58 -0.17
N ASN A 149 13.36 -9.34 -0.31
CA ASN A 149 13.60 -10.54 0.48
C ASN A 149 12.38 -11.52 0.56
N ASN A 150 11.68 -11.69 -0.57
CA ASN A 150 10.46 -12.51 -0.70
C ASN A 150 9.28 -12.10 0.21
N GLN A 151 9.26 -10.84 0.64
CA GLN A 151 8.26 -10.29 1.55
C GLN A 151 7.69 -8.99 0.99
N LEU A 152 6.46 -8.69 1.37
CA LEU A 152 5.81 -7.42 1.07
C LEU A 152 5.92 -6.51 2.30
N HIS A 153 6.28 -5.26 2.02
CA HIS A 153 6.36 -4.15 2.95
C HIS A 153 5.58 -2.94 2.43
N TYR A 154 5.20 -2.04 3.34
CA TYR A 154 4.54 -0.79 2.98
C TYR A 154 5.31 0.40 3.49
N ALA A 155 5.41 1.41 2.64
CA ALA A 155 6.10 2.65 2.89
C ALA A 155 5.33 3.83 2.29
N VAL A 156 5.81 5.03 2.52
CA VAL A 156 5.34 6.23 1.82
C VAL A 156 6.43 6.77 0.90
N PHE A 157 6.03 7.45 -0.18
CA PHE A 157 6.94 8.29 -0.94
C PHE A 157 7.28 9.52 -0.08
N GLY A 158 8.42 9.45 0.60
CA GLY A 158 8.75 10.35 1.71
C GLY A 158 9.85 11.34 1.42
N ASP A 159 10.69 11.04 0.42
CA ASP A 159 11.80 11.90 0.01
C ASP A 159 12.03 11.86 -1.50
N THR A 160 12.84 12.80 -1.99
CA THR A 160 13.29 12.88 -3.38
C THR A 160 14.80 13.01 -3.41
N ASN A 161 15.47 12.33 -4.34
CA ASN A 161 16.92 12.44 -4.42
C ASN A 161 17.34 13.89 -4.73
N GLY A 162 18.47 14.30 -4.15
CA GLY A 162 18.97 15.67 -4.21
C GLY A 162 19.28 16.14 -5.63
N CYS A 163 19.40 17.47 -5.81
CA CYS A 163 19.79 18.09 -7.08
C CYS A 163 21.32 18.12 -7.28
N ASP A 164 22.03 17.05 -6.93
CA ASP A 164 23.44 16.96 -7.26
C ASP A 164 23.62 16.45 -8.72
N ASP A 165 24.87 16.25 -9.13
CA ASP A 165 25.19 15.77 -10.48
C ASP A 165 24.83 14.28 -10.67
N ASP A 166 24.33 13.61 -9.64
CA ASP A 166 24.09 12.18 -9.60
C ASP A 166 22.60 11.86 -9.43
N ASN A 167 21.94 11.64 -10.57
CA ASN A 167 20.55 11.20 -10.63
C ASN A 167 20.37 9.75 -10.17
N PHE A 168 20.36 9.53 -8.86
CA PHE A 168 20.15 8.23 -8.22
C PHE A 168 18.66 7.86 -8.07
N THR A 169 18.41 6.55 -7.99
CA THR A 169 17.13 5.93 -7.65
C THR A 169 17.41 4.63 -6.92
N GLY A 170 16.40 4.07 -6.24
CA GLY A 170 16.57 2.82 -5.51
C GLY A 170 16.87 3.02 -4.03
N GLU A 171 16.69 4.23 -3.51
CA GLU A 171 16.93 4.53 -2.10
C GLU A 171 15.66 4.37 -1.23
N ALA A 172 15.90 4.01 0.03
CA ALA A 172 14.88 3.82 1.04
C ALA A 172 15.39 4.23 2.42
N SER A 173 14.47 4.64 3.29
CA SER A 173 14.79 4.90 4.69
C SER A 173 15.53 3.72 5.35
N LEU A 174 16.48 4.03 6.24
CA LEU A 174 17.18 3.03 7.06
C LEU A 174 16.23 1.99 7.69
N SER A 175 15.07 2.44 8.17
CA SER A 175 14.07 1.59 8.80
C SER A 175 13.45 0.57 7.84
N LEU A 176 13.13 0.98 6.60
CA LEU A 176 12.61 0.07 5.59
C LEU A 176 13.70 -0.93 5.15
N GLY A 177 14.93 -0.45 4.94
CA GLY A 177 16.06 -1.32 4.62
C GLY A 177 16.29 -2.40 5.66
N GLN A 178 16.29 -2.04 6.95
CA GLN A 178 16.45 -2.99 8.04
C GLN A 178 15.26 -3.95 8.21
N LEU A 179 14.04 -3.56 7.78
CA LEU A 179 12.90 -4.47 7.73
C LEU A 179 13.05 -5.48 6.58
N CYS A 180 13.47 -5.04 5.40
CA CYS A 180 13.72 -5.90 4.24
C CYS A 180 14.87 -6.88 4.49
N PHE A 181 16.00 -6.38 4.99
CA PHE A 181 17.27 -7.11 5.07
C PHE A 181 17.91 -7.01 6.47
N PRO A 182 17.24 -7.54 7.51
CA PRO A 182 17.66 -7.36 8.91
C PRO A 182 19.04 -7.96 9.25
N ASN A 183 19.61 -8.78 8.38
CA ASN A 183 20.86 -9.50 8.61
C ASN A 183 22.04 -8.95 7.80
N GLU A 184 21.84 -7.92 6.98
CA GLU A 184 22.88 -7.40 6.08
C GLU A 184 23.69 -6.26 6.71
N GLY A 185 23.32 -5.81 7.91
CA GLY A 185 24.03 -4.73 8.60
C GLY A 185 23.89 -3.38 7.89
N LEU A 186 22.73 -3.15 7.28
CA LEU A 186 22.46 -1.94 6.49
C LEU A 186 22.62 -0.68 7.34
N ASN A 187 23.24 0.33 6.72
CA ASN A 187 23.53 1.65 7.29
C ASN A 187 23.75 2.65 6.13
N GLY A 188 24.04 3.92 6.42
CA GLY A 188 24.10 4.96 5.38
C GLY A 188 25.13 4.74 4.28
N ASP A 189 26.19 3.96 4.53
CA ASP A 189 27.20 3.60 3.52
C ASP A 189 27.06 2.16 3.01
N ASN A 190 26.03 1.43 3.44
CA ASN A 190 25.88 0.01 3.16
C ASN A 190 24.41 -0.31 2.89
N GLY A 191 24.05 -0.28 1.61
CA GLY A 191 22.77 -0.72 1.08
C GLY A 191 22.74 -2.21 0.72
N HIS A 192 21.69 -2.59 0.01
CA HIS A 192 21.51 -3.91 -0.57
C HIS A 192 21.73 -3.85 -2.09
N ASP A 193 22.91 -4.26 -2.54
CA ASP A 193 23.35 -4.13 -3.95
C ASP A 193 22.56 -5.00 -4.96
N ALA A 194 21.79 -6.00 -4.51
CA ALA A 194 21.14 -6.89 -5.46
C ALA A 194 19.87 -6.26 -6.03
N HIS A 195 19.76 -6.28 -7.35
CA HIS A 195 18.61 -5.75 -8.11
C HIS A 195 17.37 -6.65 -8.04
N ASP A 196 16.86 -6.87 -6.82
CA ASP A 196 15.69 -7.70 -6.56
C ASP A 196 14.56 -7.02 -5.76
N VAL A 197 14.61 -5.69 -5.65
CA VAL A 197 13.65 -4.87 -4.91
C VAL A 197 12.66 -4.18 -5.85
N LEU A 198 11.38 -4.44 -5.64
CA LEU A 198 10.31 -3.70 -6.32
C LEU A 198 9.85 -2.53 -5.45
N TYR A 199 9.86 -1.33 -6.02
CA TYR A 199 9.13 -0.18 -5.50
C TYR A 199 7.92 0.10 -6.39
N LEU A 200 6.70 -0.07 -5.89
CA LEU A 200 5.46 0.16 -6.62
C LEU A 200 4.66 1.29 -5.97
N ALA A 201 4.80 2.50 -6.49
CA ALA A 201 4.14 3.70 -6.02
C ALA A 201 2.74 3.85 -6.64
N PHE A 202 1.73 4.10 -5.81
CA PHE A 202 0.36 4.25 -6.29
C PHE A 202 0.06 5.71 -6.66
N THR A 203 -0.52 5.89 -7.84
CA THR A 203 -1.02 7.20 -8.29
C THR A 203 -2.36 7.53 -7.62
N GLY A 204 -2.74 8.81 -7.68
CA GLY A 204 -4.06 9.26 -7.23
C GLY A 204 -4.11 9.65 -5.75
N LYS A 205 -5.07 10.51 -5.41
CA LYS A 205 -5.18 11.10 -4.06
C LYS A 205 -5.54 10.07 -2.99
N ASN A 206 -6.25 9.02 -3.35
CA ASN A 206 -6.61 7.92 -2.45
C ASN A 206 -5.40 7.06 -2.04
N ALA A 207 -4.24 7.23 -2.68
CA ALA A 207 -3.01 6.57 -2.27
C ALA A 207 -2.34 7.25 -1.06
N VAL A 208 -2.70 8.50 -0.75
CA VAL A 208 -2.11 9.25 0.37
C VAL A 208 -2.87 8.88 1.66
N PRO A 209 -2.20 8.34 2.71
CA PRO A 209 -2.88 8.02 3.96
C PRO A 209 -3.49 9.26 4.65
N GLY A 210 -2.89 10.43 4.44
CA GLY A 210 -3.31 11.69 5.05
C GLY A 210 -2.94 11.80 6.54
N PRO A 211 -3.20 12.95 7.18
CA PRO A 211 -2.77 13.24 8.56
C PRO A 211 -3.26 12.25 9.63
N HIS A 212 -4.33 11.50 9.34
CA HIS A 212 -4.96 10.58 10.29
C HIS A 212 -5.03 9.12 9.79
N GLY A 213 -4.47 8.82 8.61
CA GLY A 213 -4.53 7.48 8.03
C GLY A 213 -3.27 6.64 8.24
N ALA A 214 -2.26 7.16 8.93
CA ALA A 214 -1.08 6.42 9.35
C ALA A 214 -0.65 6.85 10.76
N ALA A 215 0.16 6.01 11.41
CA ALA A 215 0.72 6.28 12.73
C ALA A 215 1.96 7.17 12.63
N TRP A 216 1.82 8.40 12.15
CA TRP A 216 2.93 9.34 11.92
C TRP A 216 3.79 9.62 13.16
N THR A 217 3.29 9.41 14.37
CA THR A 217 4.07 9.57 15.61
C THR A 217 4.57 8.23 16.15
N ALA A 218 4.63 7.17 15.33
CA ALA A 218 5.11 5.87 15.74
C ALA A 218 6.57 5.93 16.22
N SER A 219 6.86 5.20 17.29
CA SER A 219 8.20 5.18 17.88
C SER A 219 9.12 4.13 17.26
N ASN A 220 8.60 3.29 16.36
CA ASN A 220 9.37 2.22 15.71
C ASN A 220 8.83 1.90 14.31
N PRO A 221 9.67 1.29 13.45
CA PRO A 221 9.32 0.96 12.06
C PRO A 221 8.11 0.05 11.91
N GLN A 222 7.98 -0.95 12.80
CA GLN A 222 6.94 -1.97 12.70
C GLN A 222 5.54 -1.38 12.92
N ASP A 223 5.41 -0.46 13.87
CA ASP A 223 4.13 0.20 14.16
C ASP A 223 3.73 1.18 13.04
N PHE A 224 4.70 1.89 12.46
CA PHE A 224 4.45 2.77 11.33
C PHE A 224 4.00 1.97 10.09
N GLU A 225 4.77 0.96 9.68
CA GLU A 225 4.43 0.10 8.55
C GLU A 225 3.08 -0.60 8.75
N ALA A 226 2.82 -1.13 9.95
CA ALA A 226 1.55 -1.79 10.25
C ALA A 226 0.34 -0.87 10.08
N SER A 227 0.49 0.43 10.34
CA SER A 227 -0.57 1.41 10.14
C SER A 227 -0.93 1.63 8.68
N LEU A 228 0.02 1.43 7.75
CA LEU A 228 -0.19 1.58 6.31
C LEU A 228 -0.89 0.37 5.67
N LYS A 229 -0.82 -0.79 6.33
CA LYS A 229 -1.17 -2.09 5.74
C LYS A 229 -2.57 -2.14 5.13
N SER A 230 -3.58 -1.63 5.83
CA SER A 230 -4.98 -1.70 5.34
C SER A 230 -5.18 -0.92 4.04
N LEU A 231 -4.55 0.25 3.93
CA LEU A 231 -4.59 1.05 2.71
C LEU A 231 -3.82 0.36 1.60
N GLY A 232 -2.61 -0.14 1.90
CA GLY A 232 -1.77 -0.84 0.94
C GLY A 232 -2.44 -2.08 0.35
N ASP A 233 -3.05 -2.92 1.19
CA ASP A 233 -3.78 -4.10 0.74
C ASP A 233 -4.93 -3.72 -0.21
N THR A 234 -5.64 -2.62 0.11
CA THR A 234 -6.74 -2.09 -0.70
C THR A 234 -6.24 -1.62 -2.06
N LEU A 235 -5.11 -0.91 -2.11
CA LEU A 235 -4.53 -0.40 -3.35
C LEU A 235 -4.00 -1.52 -4.25
N ILE A 236 -3.34 -2.54 -3.69
CA ILE A 236 -2.91 -3.73 -4.44
C ILE A 236 -4.12 -4.47 -5.01
N ALA A 237 -5.16 -4.68 -4.19
CA ALA A 237 -6.39 -5.33 -4.64
C ALA A 237 -7.10 -4.53 -5.73
N GLY A 238 -7.14 -3.20 -5.63
CA GLY A 238 -7.70 -2.34 -6.68
C GLY A 238 -6.90 -2.38 -7.99
N LEU A 239 -5.57 -2.37 -7.89
CA LEU A 239 -4.68 -2.37 -9.06
C LEU A 239 -4.74 -3.69 -9.84
N PHE A 240 -4.80 -4.83 -9.13
CA PHE A 240 -4.71 -6.15 -9.76
C PHE A 240 -6.01 -6.98 -9.74
N GLY A 241 -7.00 -6.60 -8.93
CA GLY A 241 -8.28 -7.29 -8.81
C GLY A 241 -9.29 -6.97 -9.93
N GLY A 242 -8.96 -6.01 -10.80
CA GLY A 242 -9.84 -5.52 -11.88
C GLY A 242 -9.82 -6.30 -13.20
N SER A 243 -9.21 -7.49 -13.28
CA SER A 243 -9.22 -8.32 -14.50
C SER A 243 -10.26 -9.44 -14.42
N GLY A 244 -11.53 -9.04 -14.50
CA GLY A 244 -12.70 -9.92 -14.62
C GLY A 244 -13.53 -9.62 -15.86
N SER A 245 -12.91 -9.36 -17.01
CA SER A 245 -13.59 -9.36 -18.32
C SER A 245 -13.47 -10.74 -18.96
N THR A 246 -14.63 -11.36 -19.12
CA THR A 246 -14.89 -12.75 -19.51
C THR A 246 -14.48 -13.08 -20.96
N PRO A 247 -13.83 -14.22 -21.22
CA PRO A 247 -14.02 -14.95 -22.47
C PRO A 247 -15.19 -15.93 -22.29
N THR A 248 -16.25 -15.71 -23.07
CA THR A 248 -17.34 -16.66 -23.23
C THR A 248 -16.85 -17.98 -23.82
N THR A 249 -16.96 -19.08 -23.07
CA THR A 249 -17.16 -20.41 -23.67
C THR A 249 -18.09 -21.26 -22.79
N ASN A 250 -19.27 -21.51 -23.35
CA ASN A 250 -20.24 -22.52 -22.96
C ASN A 250 -19.63 -23.93 -23.08
N THR A 251 -19.71 -24.76 -22.03
CA THR A 251 -20.06 -26.20 -22.10
C THR A 251 -20.20 -26.84 -20.72
N GLY A 252 -21.44 -27.26 -20.38
CA GLY A 252 -21.76 -28.60 -19.88
C GLY A 252 -21.51 -28.96 -18.39
N PRO A 253 -22.48 -29.61 -17.69
CA PRO A 253 -22.44 -29.81 -16.24
C PRO A 253 -21.86 -31.16 -15.82
N THR A 254 -21.07 -31.18 -14.74
CA THR A 254 -20.82 -32.38 -13.94
C THR A 254 -20.94 -32.07 -12.44
N THR A 255 -21.59 -33.00 -11.75
CA THR A 255 -22.16 -32.95 -10.40
C THR A 255 -21.14 -33.14 -9.28
N ALA A 256 -21.13 -32.20 -8.31
CA ALA A 256 -20.93 -32.28 -6.83
C ALA A 256 -19.67 -32.99 -6.23
N PRO A 257 -19.09 -32.53 -5.09
CA PRO A 257 -19.79 -32.00 -3.90
C PRO A 257 -19.23 -30.73 -3.19
N SER A 258 -20.14 -30.06 -2.45
CA SER A 258 -20.06 -29.10 -1.33
C SER A 258 -19.17 -27.82 -1.41
N PRO A 259 -19.74 -26.62 -1.19
CA PRO A 259 -18.99 -25.36 -1.22
C PRO A 259 -18.43 -25.02 0.16
N THR A 260 -17.11 -25.04 0.31
CA THR A 260 -16.45 -24.04 1.16
C THR A 260 -16.59 -22.71 0.42
N SER A 261 -17.49 -21.84 0.89
CA SER A 261 -17.76 -20.53 0.30
C SER A 261 -16.47 -19.74 0.12
N SER A 262 -16.07 -19.52 -1.13
CA SER A 262 -15.01 -18.57 -1.49
C SER A 262 -15.49 -17.17 -1.14
N CYS A 263 -14.82 -16.55 -0.19
CA CYS A 263 -15.00 -15.18 0.25
C CYS A 263 -13.89 -14.32 -0.34
N THR A 264 -14.18 -13.07 -0.73
CA THR A 264 -13.17 -12.11 -1.20
C THR A 264 -12.21 -11.66 -0.09
N TRP A 265 -12.63 -11.69 1.18
CA TRP A 265 -11.83 -11.32 2.33
C TRP A 265 -11.58 -12.50 3.29
N ALA A 266 -10.36 -13.04 3.25
CA ALA A 266 -9.95 -14.18 4.08
C ALA A 266 -10.00 -13.82 5.58
N GLY A 267 -10.68 -14.66 6.38
CA GLY A 267 -10.89 -14.41 7.81
C GLY A 267 -12.22 -13.72 8.15
N HIS A 268 -12.96 -13.26 7.13
CA HIS A 268 -14.24 -12.54 7.26
C HIS A 268 -15.38 -13.26 6.50
N CYS A 269 -15.18 -14.55 6.28
CA CYS A 269 -16.06 -15.45 5.56
C CYS A 269 -17.20 -15.94 6.46
N ALA A 270 -18.10 -16.77 5.92
CA ALA A 270 -19.17 -17.36 6.72
C ALA A 270 -18.59 -18.08 7.96
N GLY A 271 -19.03 -17.68 9.17
CA GLY A 271 -18.55 -18.18 10.45
C GLY A 271 -17.39 -17.40 11.09
N ALA A 272 -16.84 -16.39 10.41
CA ALA A 272 -15.89 -15.43 10.98
C ALA A 272 -16.53 -14.62 12.10
N THR A 273 -15.73 -14.20 13.08
CA THR A 273 -16.20 -13.34 14.18
C THR A 273 -16.31 -11.89 13.68
N CYS A 274 -17.38 -11.19 14.03
CA CYS A 274 -17.66 -9.83 13.59
C CYS A 274 -18.29 -9.00 14.71
N SER A 275 -18.18 -7.66 14.62
CA SER A 275 -18.88 -6.72 15.49
C SER A 275 -19.93 -5.90 14.75
N SER A 276 -19.79 -5.79 13.42
CA SER A 276 -20.65 -5.05 12.49
C SER A 276 -20.67 -5.71 11.11
N ASP A 277 -21.62 -5.33 10.25
CA ASP A 277 -21.75 -5.89 8.89
C ASP A 277 -20.50 -5.64 8.01
N ASN A 278 -19.75 -4.58 8.28
CA ASN A 278 -18.51 -4.26 7.56
C ASN A 278 -17.35 -5.20 7.91
N ASP A 279 -17.49 -6.04 8.94
CA ASP A 279 -16.50 -7.05 9.29
C ASP A 279 -16.73 -8.37 8.51
N CYS A 280 -17.63 -8.38 7.52
CA CYS A 280 -18.03 -9.56 6.77
C CYS A 280 -17.80 -9.40 5.26
N SER A 281 -17.30 -10.46 4.64
CA SER A 281 -16.97 -10.52 3.21
C SER A 281 -18.23 -10.61 2.33
N ASP A 282 -18.16 -10.04 1.13
CA ASP A 282 -19.19 -10.15 0.10
C ASP A 282 -20.58 -9.68 0.58
N ALA A 283 -21.61 -10.50 0.41
CA ALA A 283 -22.99 -10.22 0.84
C ALA A 283 -23.33 -10.76 2.25
N LEU A 284 -22.31 -11.13 3.04
CA LEU A 284 -22.51 -11.63 4.39
C LEU A 284 -22.79 -10.45 5.35
N THR A 285 -23.59 -10.71 6.38
CA THR A 285 -23.92 -9.73 7.43
C THR A 285 -23.51 -10.28 8.79
N CYS A 286 -23.23 -9.39 9.73
CA CYS A 286 -22.84 -9.77 11.07
C CYS A 286 -24.06 -10.14 11.90
N GLN A 287 -24.28 -11.44 12.01
CA GLN A 287 -25.42 -12.00 12.74
C GLN A 287 -24.91 -12.70 13.99
N ASN A 288 -25.32 -12.20 15.16
CA ASN A 288 -24.93 -12.75 16.46
C ASN A 288 -23.40 -12.87 16.64
N GLY A 289 -22.66 -11.86 16.19
CA GLY A 289 -21.20 -11.83 16.26
C GLY A 289 -20.50 -12.77 15.28
N LYS A 290 -21.23 -13.31 14.29
CA LYS A 290 -20.70 -14.18 13.24
C LYS A 290 -21.17 -13.74 11.84
N CYS A 291 -20.27 -13.77 10.87
CA CYS A 291 -20.64 -13.51 9.48
C CYS A 291 -21.50 -14.65 8.95
N ALA A 292 -22.70 -14.33 8.48
CA ALA A 292 -23.64 -15.31 7.95
C ALA A 292 -24.40 -14.75 6.75
N ALA A 293 -24.82 -15.64 5.85
CA ALA A 293 -25.78 -15.27 4.82
C ALA A 293 -27.08 -14.83 5.50
N ALA A 294 -27.73 -13.78 4.98
CA ALA A 294 -29.05 -13.37 5.46
C ALA A 294 -30.00 -14.58 5.45
N GLY A 295 -30.44 -15.00 6.63
CA GLY A 295 -31.24 -16.21 6.81
C GLY A 295 -32.44 -16.22 5.87
N GLY A 296 -32.53 -17.25 5.04
CA GLY A 296 -33.61 -17.43 4.09
C GLY A 296 -34.97 -17.53 4.78
N VAL A 297 -35.78 -16.49 4.64
CA VAL A 297 -37.23 -16.58 4.80
C VAL A 297 -37.83 -16.75 3.41
N THR A 298 -38.35 -17.94 3.16
CA THR A 298 -39.24 -18.28 2.07
C THR A 298 -40.50 -17.41 2.12
N THR A 299 -40.51 -16.30 1.38
CA THR A 299 -41.77 -15.73 0.89
C THR A 299 -41.62 -15.28 -0.56
N THR A 300 -42.49 -15.83 -1.39
CA THR A 300 -42.70 -15.46 -2.78
C THR A 300 -43.13 -14.00 -2.89
N SER A 301 -42.20 -13.12 -3.24
CA SER A 301 -42.52 -11.86 -3.92
C SER A 301 -41.30 -11.35 -4.66
N THR A 302 -41.44 -11.24 -5.97
CA THR A 302 -40.52 -10.60 -6.94
C THR A 302 -39.78 -9.38 -6.37
N PRO A 303 -38.44 -9.27 -6.50
CA PRO A 303 -37.73 -8.06 -6.15
C PRO A 303 -38.14 -6.94 -7.11
N LYS A 304 -38.69 -5.87 -6.53
CA LYS A 304 -38.91 -4.58 -7.20
C LYS A 304 -37.55 -4.03 -7.64
N PRO A 305 -37.43 -3.44 -8.86
CA PRO A 305 -36.16 -2.95 -9.36
C PRO A 305 -35.56 -1.91 -8.41
N THR A 306 -34.33 -2.14 -7.99
CA THR A 306 -33.50 -1.18 -7.28
C THR A 306 -33.29 0.02 -8.20
N PRO A 307 -33.61 1.26 -7.77
CA PRO A 307 -33.33 2.44 -8.59
C PRO A 307 -31.81 2.57 -8.75
N THR A 308 -31.34 2.57 -9.99
CA THR A 308 -29.98 2.95 -10.33
C THR A 308 -29.83 4.43 -10.05
N CYS A 309 -28.93 4.80 -9.14
CA CYS A 309 -28.56 6.19 -8.94
C CYS A 309 -27.05 6.34 -9.17
N SER A 310 -26.62 7.57 -9.50
CA SER A 310 -25.24 7.86 -9.88
C SER A 310 -24.23 7.64 -8.74
N TRP A 311 -24.70 7.67 -7.49
CA TRP A 311 -23.86 7.48 -6.30
C TRP A 311 -24.47 6.47 -5.31
N ALA A 312 -23.84 5.30 -5.20
CA ALA A 312 -24.28 4.24 -4.31
C ALA A 312 -24.34 4.74 -2.85
N GLY A 313 -25.46 4.52 -2.18
CA GLY A 313 -25.71 5.01 -0.82
C GLY A 313 -26.48 6.34 -0.73
N HIS A 314 -26.71 7.02 -1.86
CA HIS A 314 -27.37 8.33 -1.94
C HIS A 314 -28.63 8.33 -2.82
N CYS A 315 -29.21 7.14 -3.07
CA CYS A 315 -30.43 6.98 -3.88
C CYS A 315 -31.71 7.35 -3.10
N ALA A 316 -32.86 7.33 -3.77
CA ALA A 316 -34.16 7.50 -3.11
C ALA A 316 -34.34 6.56 -1.90
N GLY A 317 -34.59 7.13 -0.72
CA GLY A 317 -34.69 6.42 0.56
C GLY A 317 -33.36 6.30 1.35
N ALA A 318 -32.24 6.75 0.79
CA ALA A 318 -31.00 6.95 1.53
C ALA A 318 -31.18 8.01 2.62
N SER A 319 -30.43 7.88 3.72
CA SER A 319 -30.40 8.89 4.76
C SER A 319 -29.63 10.12 4.29
N CYS A 320 -30.13 11.30 4.59
CA CYS A 320 -29.50 12.57 4.21
C CYS A 320 -29.63 13.60 5.36
N SER A 321 -28.74 14.58 5.36
CA SER A 321 -28.75 15.74 6.25
C SER A 321 -28.97 17.05 5.50
N SER A 322 -28.63 17.07 4.22
CA SER A 322 -28.78 18.18 3.28
C SER A 322 -29.04 17.66 1.86
N ASP A 323 -29.45 18.54 0.94
CA ASP A 323 -29.76 18.17 -0.45
C ASP A 323 -28.54 17.60 -1.20
N ASP A 324 -27.33 17.97 -0.81
CA ASP A 324 -26.08 17.48 -1.43
C ASP A 324 -25.74 16.03 -1.05
N ASP A 325 -26.45 15.46 -0.06
CA ASP A 325 -26.34 14.05 0.32
C ASP A 325 -27.20 13.14 -0.59
N CYS A 326 -27.83 13.68 -1.63
CA CYS A 326 -28.77 12.98 -2.49
C CYS A 326 -28.30 12.96 -3.95
N SER A 327 -28.41 11.80 -4.60
CA SER A 327 -27.96 11.60 -5.98
C SER A 327 -28.97 12.18 -6.98
N ASP A 328 -28.46 12.57 -8.15
CA ASP A 328 -29.24 13.05 -9.30
C ASP A 328 -30.08 14.30 -8.96
N SER A 329 -31.39 14.26 -9.19
CA SER A 329 -32.32 15.37 -8.94
C SER A 329 -33.07 15.23 -7.61
N LEU A 330 -32.60 14.38 -6.70
CA LEU A 330 -33.28 14.11 -5.42
C LEU A 330 -32.90 15.20 -4.40
N THR A 331 -33.83 15.49 -3.48
CA THR A 331 -33.65 16.44 -2.37
C THR A 331 -33.83 15.75 -1.03
N CYS A 332 -33.25 16.31 0.02
CA CYS A 332 -33.32 15.75 1.35
C CYS A 332 -34.62 16.14 2.05
N GLN A 333 -35.57 15.21 2.05
CA GLN A 333 -36.89 15.41 2.64
C GLN A 333 -37.02 14.55 3.90
N ASN A 334 -37.19 15.20 5.05
CA ASN A 334 -37.33 14.53 6.36
C ASN A 334 -36.20 13.51 6.65
N GLY A 335 -34.96 13.87 6.29
CA GLY A 335 -33.78 13.03 6.49
C GLY A 335 -33.67 11.86 5.51
N LYS A 336 -34.44 11.87 4.42
CA LYS A 336 -34.39 10.86 3.36
C LYS A 336 -34.36 11.48 1.96
N CYS A 337 -33.55 10.94 1.06
CA CYS A 337 -33.52 11.38 -0.33
C CYS A 337 -34.82 11.03 -1.04
N ALA A 338 -35.50 12.02 -1.62
CA ALA A 338 -36.77 11.86 -2.32
C ALA A 338 -36.87 12.85 -3.51
N ALA A 339 -37.76 12.56 -4.45
CA ALA A 339 -38.03 13.44 -5.59
C ALA A 339 -38.91 14.64 -5.21
#